data_AF-A0A426UXX5-F1
#
_entry.id   AF-A0A426UXX5-F1
#
_cell.length_a   1.000
_cell.length_b   1.000
_cell.length_c   1.000
_cell.angle_alpha   90.00
_cell.angle_beta   90.00
_cell.angle_gamma   90.00
#
_symmetry.space_group_name_H-M   'P 1'
#
loop_
_entity.id
_entity.type
_entity.pdbx_description
1 polymer ?
#
loop_
_entity_poly.entity_id
_entity_poly.type
_entity_poly.pdbx_seq_one_letter_code
_entity_poly.pdbx_strand_id
1 'polypeptide(L)'
;MDPYSAYDPNAGTPANQGPNAAPAPLGYTPGPETTHSIGYPPPGPPLPPGPYPAANPYAGNAYPPGYPGMPPQYAPVPPPSSGIPAAGWIGIALGIVLVIGLGVTGLVITLDRPDAPDVTASDTDGGSGGDSGGTSGSDPTDTATDTAVADPVADAAVGDCFSNYGDETTPDLETAVCGTGAFETIEIVEGASDLTACDGLPTADLAVSSTGAARVLCLSYNVMEGDDAYHAQVGDCVYGSSTPGTAWNVIDCQDGAFKVIERLEDQSSIDACTDSTYYIYGVGYSTGQTYLDTTLCLQMMYASGDAGYAEVDNCMSMNSDYTYFEFVSDCGDGNVYVTGRANELVDGESWCNGWGWAYEEVPDFPELSFTICWGWL
;
A
#
# COMPACT_ATOMS: atom_id res chain seq x y z
N MET A 1 -9.07 -63.45 2.22
CA MET A 1 -9.69 -62.11 2.22
C MET A 1 -8.87 -61.32 1.22
N ASP A 2 -9.43 -61.14 0.02
CA ASP A 2 -8.73 -60.64 -1.17
C ASP A 2 -8.41 -59.15 -1.09
N PRO A 3 -7.19 -58.71 -1.47
CA PRO A 3 -6.82 -57.31 -1.59
C PRO A 3 -6.77 -56.89 -3.07
N TYR A 4 -7.89 -56.93 -3.78
CA TYR A 4 -7.99 -56.33 -5.12
C TYR A 4 -9.42 -55.82 -5.31
N SER A 5 -9.63 -54.55 -5.00
CA SER A 5 -10.84 -53.82 -5.39
C SER A 5 -10.52 -52.91 -6.57
N ALA A 6 -11.44 -52.90 -7.51
CA ALA A 6 -11.29 -52.46 -8.89
C ALA A 6 -11.02 -50.95 -9.05
N TYR A 7 -10.15 -50.64 -10.01
CA TYR A 7 -10.01 -49.32 -10.61
C TYR A 7 -11.17 -49.11 -11.58
N ASP A 8 -11.96 -48.05 -11.40
CA ASP A 8 -13.04 -47.63 -12.31
C ASP A 8 -12.50 -46.54 -13.26
N PRO A 9 -12.25 -46.84 -14.55
CA PRO A 9 -11.70 -45.88 -15.50
C PRO A 9 -12.73 -44.87 -16.05
N ASN A 10 -13.94 -44.78 -15.47
CA ASN A 10 -14.99 -43.87 -15.93
C ASN A 10 -15.46 -42.84 -14.88
N ALA A 11 -14.66 -42.57 -13.84
CA ALA A 11 -14.90 -41.42 -12.97
C ALA A 11 -14.64 -40.13 -13.78
N GLY A 12 -15.73 -39.48 -14.23
CA GLY A 12 -15.67 -38.20 -14.93
C GLY A 12 -14.89 -37.15 -14.15
N THR A 13 -14.35 -36.17 -14.89
CA THR A 13 -13.53 -35.06 -14.38
C THR A 13 -14.06 -34.53 -13.05
N PRO A 14 -13.25 -34.51 -11.97
CA PRO A 14 -13.67 -33.89 -10.73
C PRO A 14 -14.03 -32.43 -11.03
N ALA A 15 -15.23 -32.03 -10.62
CA ALA A 15 -15.64 -30.64 -10.67
C ALA A 15 -14.59 -29.83 -9.90
N ASN A 16 -13.98 -28.89 -10.62
CA ASN A 16 -12.99 -27.95 -10.13
C ASN A 16 -13.61 -27.17 -8.97
N GLN A 17 -13.40 -27.64 -7.74
CA GLN A 17 -13.66 -26.87 -6.53
C GLN A 17 -12.48 -25.92 -6.42
N GLY A 18 -12.66 -24.70 -6.94
CA GLY A 18 -11.66 -23.64 -6.82
C GLY A 18 -11.21 -23.48 -5.36
N PRO A 19 -9.92 -23.24 -5.11
CA PRO A 19 -9.42 -23.05 -3.77
C PRO A 19 -9.95 -21.73 -3.21
N ASN A 20 -10.33 -21.76 -1.93
CA ASN A 20 -10.56 -20.60 -1.08
C ASN A 20 -11.75 -19.69 -1.45
N ALA A 21 -12.90 -20.01 -0.88
CA ALA A 21 -13.85 -18.95 -0.55
C ALA A 21 -13.14 -17.98 0.41
N ALA A 22 -12.75 -16.82 -0.09
CA ALA A 22 -12.20 -15.75 0.72
C ALA A 22 -13.14 -15.52 1.93
N PRO A 23 -12.61 -15.39 3.16
CA PRO A 23 -13.42 -14.96 4.29
C PRO A 23 -14.13 -13.66 3.89
N ALA A 24 -15.41 -13.52 4.27
CA ALA A 24 -16.20 -12.33 3.96
C ALA A 24 -15.35 -11.08 4.25
N PRO A 25 -15.28 -10.10 3.32
CA PRO A 25 -14.40 -8.96 3.47
C PRO A 25 -14.68 -8.31 4.81
N LEU A 26 -13.65 -8.21 5.63
CA LEU A 26 -13.67 -7.49 6.91
C LEU A 26 -13.73 -5.99 6.59
N GLY A 27 -14.84 -5.55 6.00
CA GLY A 27 -15.13 -4.14 5.84
C GLY A 27 -15.47 -3.56 7.20
N TYR A 28 -14.80 -2.47 7.56
CA TYR A 28 -15.24 -1.63 8.67
C TYR A 28 -16.61 -1.04 8.34
N THR A 29 -17.58 -1.18 9.24
CA THR A 29 -18.82 -0.40 9.20
C THR A 29 -18.78 0.63 10.32
N PRO A 30 -18.84 1.94 10.01
CA PRO A 30 -18.88 2.99 11.02
C PRO A 30 -20.00 2.78 12.05
N GLY A 31 -19.70 3.05 13.32
CA GLY A 31 -20.71 3.03 14.39
C GLY A 31 -21.76 4.14 14.23
N PRO A 32 -23.00 3.97 14.73
CA PRO A 32 -24.11 4.92 14.50
C PRO A 32 -24.06 6.23 15.32
N GLU A 33 -23.00 6.52 16.08
CA GLU A 33 -22.93 7.65 17.04
C GLU A 33 -21.74 8.61 16.78
N THR A 34 -21.45 8.97 15.53
CA THR A 34 -20.22 9.68 15.15
C THR A 34 -20.29 11.21 15.17
N THR A 35 -21.49 11.81 15.19
CA THR A 35 -21.63 13.27 15.16
C THR A 35 -22.70 13.81 16.10
N HIS A 36 -22.36 14.87 16.83
CA HIS A 36 -23.31 15.69 17.57
C HIS A 36 -23.33 17.12 17.05
N SER A 37 -24.53 17.55 16.68
CA SER A 37 -24.82 18.95 16.38
C SER A 37 -25.27 19.66 17.64
N ILE A 38 -24.67 20.82 17.93
CA ILE A 38 -25.26 21.76 18.87
C ILE A 38 -26.51 22.27 18.18
N GLY A 39 -27.67 21.78 18.61
CA GLY A 39 -28.95 22.34 18.19
C GLY A 39 -28.83 23.86 18.27
N TYR A 40 -29.07 24.54 17.14
CA TYR A 40 -29.11 26.00 17.09
C TYR A 40 -29.79 26.51 18.37
N PRO A 41 -29.32 27.59 19.02
CA PRO A 41 -30.25 28.34 19.86
C PRO A 41 -31.47 28.60 18.96
N PRO A 42 -32.68 28.14 19.33
CA PRO A 42 -33.84 28.24 18.47
C PRO A 42 -33.93 29.68 17.97
N PRO A 43 -34.22 29.93 16.69
CA PRO A 43 -34.35 31.29 16.19
C PRO A 43 -35.24 32.03 17.17
N GLY A 44 -34.66 33.07 17.81
CA GLY A 44 -35.34 33.79 18.86
C GLY A 44 -36.73 34.17 18.39
N PRO A 45 -37.74 34.18 19.29
CA PRO A 45 -39.12 34.48 18.90
C PRO A 45 -39.12 35.71 17.99
N PRO A 46 -39.86 35.68 16.86
CA PRO A 46 -39.87 36.79 15.92
C PRO A 46 -40.17 38.05 16.71
N LEU A 47 -39.25 39.01 16.64
CA LEU A 47 -39.43 40.29 17.31
C LEU A 47 -40.81 40.82 16.89
N PRO A 48 -41.68 41.17 17.85
CA PRO A 48 -43.02 41.64 17.54
C PRO A 48 -42.91 42.80 16.55
N PRO A 49 -43.78 42.86 15.51
CA PRO A 49 -43.73 43.91 14.50
C PRO A 49 -43.84 45.27 15.19
N GLY A 50 -42.71 45.94 15.31
CA GLY A 50 -42.62 47.26 15.88
C GLY A 50 -43.40 48.25 15.01
N PRO A 51 -44.13 49.21 15.59
CA PRO A 51 -44.85 50.21 14.83
C PRO A 51 -43.86 51.07 14.04
N TYR A 52 -44.13 51.21 12.74
CA TYR A 52 -43.42 52.06 11.78
C TYR A 52 -42.93 53.39 12.40
N PRO A 53 -41.65 53.76 12.31
CA PRO A 53 -41.21 55.08 12.71
C PRO A 53 -41.59 56.09 11.62
N ALA A 54 -42.42 57.05 12.02
CA ALA A 54 -42.60 58.31 11.32
C ALA A 54 -41.25 59.05 11.24
N ALA A 55 -41.02 59.69 10.08
CA ALA A 55 -39.86 60.54 9.83
C ALA A 55 -39.70 61.60 10.92
N ASN A 56 -38.51 61.72 11.49
CA ASN A 56 -38.17 62.86 12.35
C ASN A 56 -36.93 63.60 11.80
N PRO A 57 -37.08 64.88 11.40
CA PRO A 57 -35.98 65.76 11.06
C PRO A 57 -35.50 66.50 12.32
N TYR A 58 -34.17 66.65 12.43
CA TYR A 58 -33.43 67.43 13.44
C TYR A 58 -33.16 66.79 14.82
N ALA A 59 -31.85 66.50 14.97
CA ALA A 59 -30.97 67.04 16.01
C ALA A 59 -30.98 66.45 17.42
N GLY A 60 -29.76 66.16 17.90
CA GLY A 60 -29.41 66.32 19.31
C GLY A 60 -28.50 65.23 19.88
N ASN A 61 -27.23 65.56 20.05
CA ASN A 61 -26.20 64.82 20.78
C ASN A 61 -26.67 64.22 22.12
N ALA A 62 -26.27 62.96 22.40
CA ALA A 62 -25.72 62.51 23.70
C ALA A 62 -25.32 61.02 23.63
N TYR A 63 -24.02 60.74 23.70
CA TYR A 63 -23.48 59.41 24.06
C TYR A 63 -23.56 59.22 25.58
N PRO A 64 -23.84 57.98 26.07
CA PRO A 64 -22.92 57.32 27.01
C PRO A 64 -22.86 55.78 26.77
N PRO A 65 -22.21 54.95 27.61
CA PRO A 65 -20.85 54.47 27.41
C PRO A 65 -20.72 52.95 27.19
N GLY A 66 -19.73 52.57 26.38
CA GLY A 66 -18.84 51.40 26.57
C GLY A 66 -19.43 50.01 26.70
N TYR A 67 -19.51 49.28 25.58
CA TYR A 67 -19.27 47.83 25.58
C TYR A 67 -17.81 47.56 25.14
N PRO A 68 -17.09 46.62 25.78
CA PRO A 68 -15.72 46.29 25.42
C PRO A 68 -15.65 45.75 23.99
N GLY A 69 -14.80 46.35 23.18
CA GLY A 69 -14.64 46.01 21.77
C GLY A 69 -13.97 44.66 21.58
N MET A 70 -14.50 43.90 20.63
CA MET A 70 -13.69 42.96 19.85
C MET A 70 -12.99 43.76 18.74
N PRO A 71 -11.67 43.64 18.57
CA PRO A 71 -10.97 44.34 17.50
C PRO A 71 -11.29 43.72 16.13
N PRO A 72 -11.51 44.51 15.08
CA PRO A 72 -11.51 44.00 13.72
C PRO A 72 -10.12 44.12 13.08
N GLN A 73 -9.93 43.30 12.04
CA GLN A 73 -8.95 43.39 10.95
C GLN A 73 -7.71 42.48 11.07
N TYR A 74 -7.78 41.36 10.35
CA TYR A 74 -6.60 40.75 9.74
C TYR A 74 -6.63 41.01 8.23
N ALA A 75 -5.49 41.47 7.74
CA ALA A 75 -5.16 41.68 6.34
C ALA A 75 -5.27 40.36 5.54
N PRO A 76 -5.39 40.40 4.20
CA PRO A 76 -5.32 39.19 3.38
C PRO A 76 -4.03 38.42 3.67
N VAL A 77 -4.19 37.22 4.21
CA VAL A 77 -3.09 36.27 4.43
C VAL A 77 -2.71 35.72 3.06
N PRO A 78 -1.45 35.83 2.60
CA PRO A 78 -1.02 35.19 1.38
C PRO A 78 -1.13 33.66 1.51
N PRO A 79 -1.36 32.92 0.41
CA PRO A 79 -1.53 31.48 0.46
C PRO A 79 -0.33 30.82 1.19
N PRO A 80 -0.57 29.85 2.08
CA PRO A 80 0.51 29.12 2.73
C PRO A 80 1.28 28.36 1.66
N SER A 81 2.55 28.72 1.46
CA SER A 81 3.49 27.83 0.78
C SER A 81 3.75 26.65 1.70
N SER A 82 3.35 25.45 1.30
CA SER A 82 3.69 24.18 1.94
C SER A 82 5.19 23.93 1.83
N GLY A 83 5.95 24.54 2.73
CA GLY A 83 7.38 24.33 2.89
C GLY A 83 7.66 23.93 4.34
N ILE A 84 7.86 22.64 4.59
CA ILE A 84 8.22 22.11 5.90
C ILE A 84 9.56 22.76 6.34
N PRO A 85 9.70 23.26 7.57
CA PRO A 85 10.94 23.88 8.05
C PRO A 85 12.06 22.83 8.13
N ALA A 86 13.09 22.99 7.29
CA ALA A 86 14.27 22.13 7.14
C ALA A 86 15.21 22.02 8.37
N ALA A 87 14.76 22.35 9.58
CA ALA A 87 15.61 22.44 10.76
C ALA A 87 15.65 21.16 11.63
N GLY A 88 14.82 20.15 11.35
CA GLY A 88 14.76 18.90 12.14
C GLY A 88 15.62 17.73 11.65
N TRP A 89 16.00 17.71 10.36
CA TRP A 89 16.58 16.52 9.72
C TRP A 89 18.08 16.30 9.96
N ILE A 90 18.82 17.35 10.34
CA ILE A 90 20.27 17.24 10.56
C ILE A 90 20.61 16.33 11.76
N GLY A 91 19.71 16.25 12.76
CA GLY A 91 19.92 15.39 13.94
C GLY A 91 19.79 13.89 13.66
N ILE A 92 18.87 13.50 12.76
CA ILE A 92 18.56 12.09 12.47
C ILE A 92 19.56 11.53 11.44
N ALA A 93 19.93 12.31 10.42
CA ALA A 93 20.92 11.88 9.42
C ALA A 93 22.31 11.62 10.04
N LEU A 94 22.74 12.43 11.02
CA LEU A 94 24.01 12.21 11.73
C LEU A 94 23.96 10.98 12.65
N GLY A 95 22.81 10.65 13.23
CA GLY A 95 22.62 9.44 14.02
C GLY A 95 22.73 8.16 13.19
N ILE A 96 22.09 8.13 12.02
CA ILE A 96 22.08 6.96 11.12
C ILE A 96 23.48 6.69 10.53
N VAL A 97 24.22 7.74 10.12
CA VAL A 97 25.60 7.59 9.61
C VAL A 97 26.55 7.05 10.68
N LEU A 98 26.37 7.42 11.97
CA LEU A 98 27.19 6.91 13.05
C LEU A 98 26.90 5.42 13.37
N VAL A 99 25.64 5.01 13.32
CA VAL A 99 25.23 3.60 13.57
C VAL A 99 25.68 2.70 12.43
N ILE A 100 25.53 3.14 11.17
CA ILE A 100 25.98 2.37 10.00
C ILE A 100 27.52 2.31 9.95
N GLY A 101 28.23 3.40 10.24
CA GLY A 101 29.69 3.44 10.26
C GLY A 101 30.32 2.52 11.32
N LEU A 102 29.72 2.42 12.50
CA LEU A 102 30.19 1.52 13.55
C LEU A 102 29.77 0.05 13.30
N GLY A 103 28.62 -0.19 12.68
CA GLY A 103 28.15 -1.54 12.33
C GLY A 103 28.99 -2.22 11.25
N VAL A 104 29.37 -1.49 10.20
CA VAL A 104 30.17 -2.05 9.09
C VAL A 104 31.62 -2.33 9.51
N THR A 105 32.20 -1.52 10.41
CA THR A 105 33.57 -1.75 10.89
C THR A 105 33.67 -2.99 11.81
N GLY A 106 32.59 -3.35 12.52
CA GLY A 106 32.54 -4.55 13.37
C GLY A 106 32.42 -5.86 12.57
N LEU A 107 31.79 -5.83 11.39
CA LEU A 107 31.55 -7.03 10.58
C LEU A 107 32.80 -7.47 9.80
N VAL A 108 33.67 -6.53 9.39
CA VAL A 108 34.88 -6.86 8.60
C VAL A 108 35.99 -7.51 9.46
N ILE A 109 35.97 -7.35 10.78
CA ILE A 109 37.00 -7.93 11.67
C ILE A 109 36.68 -9.39 12.07
N THR A 110 35.47 -9.91 11.81
CA THR A 110 35.07 -11.27 12.23
C THR A 110 35.11 -12.34 11.13
N LEU A 111 35.43 -11.96 9.88
CA LEU A 111 35.58 -12.91 8.76
C LEU A 111 37.02 -13.39 8.53
N ASP A 112 37.99 -12.93 9.32
CA ASP A 112 39.37 -13.38 9.23
C ASP A 112 39.63 -14.49 10.27
N ARG A 113 39.20 -15.73 9.95
CA ARG A 113 39.53 -16.92 10.74
C ARG A 113 40.60 -17.76 10.00
N PRO A 114 41.75 -18.02 10.63
CA PRO A 114 42.96 -18.51 9.97
C PRO A 114 42.94 -20.01 9.66
N ASP A 115 43.64 -20.36 8.57
CA ASP A 115 44.00 -21.71 8.14
C ASP A 115 44.55 -22.58 9.27
N ALA A 116 44.03 -23.81 9.36
CA ALA A 116 44.58 -24.86 10.23
C ALA A 116 45.52 -25.80 9.43
N PRO A 117 46.54 -26.39 10.07
CA PRO A 117 47.79 -26.75 9.43
C PRO A 117 47.87 -28.19 8.89
N ASP A 118 48.68 -28.26 7.84
CA ASP A 118 49.54 -29.34 7.35
C ASP A 118 49.83 -30.49 8.36
N VAL A 119 49.55 -31.72 7.92
CA VAL A 119 50.11 -32.94 8.52
C VAL A 119 50.87 -33.72 7.46
N THR A 120 52.17 -33.49 7.49
CA THR A 120 53.21 -34.25 6.81
C THR A 120 53.32 -35.65 7.43
N ALA A 121 53.28 -36.69 6.61
CA ALA A 121 53.84 -38.00 6.95
C ALA A 121 54.54 -38.59 5.71
N SER A 122 55.83 -38.87 5.92
CA SER A 122 56.85 -39.26 4.95
C SER A 122 56.81 -40.73 4.54
N ASP A 123 57.61 -41.03 3.50
CA ASP A 123 58.41 -42.27 3.29
C ASP A 123 57.66 -43.52 2.75
N THR A 124 58.13 -44.35 1.80
CA THR A 124 59.41 -44.54 1.06
C THR A 124 59.15 -45.41 -0.19
N ASP A 125 60.15 -45.48 -1.09
CA ASP A 125 60.48 -46.56 -2.05
C ASP A 125 59.62 -46.67 -3.32
N GLY A 126 60.15 -46.68 -4.55
CA GLY A 126 61.39 -47.31 -5.01
C GLY A 126 61.00 -48.43 -5.99
N GLY A 127 60.97 -48.16 -7.30
CA GLY A 127 60.55 -49.18 -8.28
C GLY A 127 60.73 -48.77 -9.73
N SER A 128 61.95 -48.96 -10.23
CA SER A 128 62.30 -48.97 -11.65
C SER A 128 61.73 -50.23 -12.34
N GLY A 129 61.17 -50.10 -13.54
CA GLY A 129 60.80 -51.24 -14.38
C GLY A 129 59.84 -50.86 -15.51
N GLY A 130 60.36 -50.73 -16.73
CA GLY A 130 59.54 -50.47 -17.91
C GLY A 130 58.75 -51.68 -18.38
N ASP A 131 57.75 -51.43 -19.24
CA ASP A 131 57.53 -52.31 -20.40
C ASP A 131 56.77 -51.54 -21.49
N SER A 132 57.15 -51.85 -22.72
CA SER A 132 56.60 -51.33 -23.97
C SER A 132 55.61 -52.36 -24.50
N GLY A 133 54.33 -52.04 -24.58
CA GLY A 133 53.34 -52.99 -25.11
C GLY A 133 52.02 -52.32 -25.39
N GLY A 134 51.74 -52.08 -26.67
CA GLY A 134 50.54 -51.40 -27.10
C GLY A 134 49.27 -52.23 -26.93
N THR A 135 48.14 -51.54 -26.92
CA THR A 135 46.91 -51.98 -27.57
C THR A 135 46.10 -50.74 -27.89
N SER A 136 45.89 -50.46 -29.18
CA SER A 136 44.91 -49.48 -29.64
C SER A 136 43.52 -50.01 -29.29
N GLY A 137 43.05 -49.69 -28.09
CA GLY A 137 41.66 -49.84 -27.69
C GLY A 137 40.92 -48.58 -28.11
N SER A 138 40.01 -48.71 -29.06
CA SER A 138 39.09 -47.65 -29.45
C SER A 138 38.31 -47.21 -28.23
N ASP A 139 38.56 -45.98 -27.77
CA ASP A 139 37.72 -45.31 -26.78
C ASP A 139 36.27 -45.39 -27.24
N PRO A 140 35.33 -45.93 -26.44
CA PRO A 140 33.93 -45.76 -26.72
C PRO A 140 33.70 -44.25 -26.68
N THR A 141 33.30 -43.70 -27.83
CA THR A 141 32.93 -42.31 -27.98
C THR A 141 31.79 -42.07 -27.00
N ASP A 142 32.13 -41.50 -25.84
CA ASP A 142 31.20 -41.09 -24.81
C ASP A 142 30.35 -40.00 -25.44
N THR A 143 29.28 -40.44 -26.09
CA THR A 143 28.33 -39.58 -26.75
C THR A 143 27.52 -39.02 -25.60
N ALA A 144 28.07 -37.99 -24.96
CA ALA A 144 27.39 -37.19 -23.97
C ALA A 144 26.02 -36.89 -24.57
N THR A 145 25.01 -37.58 -24.03
CA THR A 145 23.64 -37.37 -24.45
C THR A 145 23.30 -36.03 -23.86
N ASP A 146 23.51 -34.99 -24.66
CA ASP A 146 23.14 -33.61 -24.39
C ASP A 146 21.65 -33.65 -24.03
N THR A 147 21.39 -33.71 -22.72
CA THR A 147 20.04 -33.85 -22.21
C THR A 147 19.46 -32.47 -22.44
N ALA A 148 18.67 -32.35 -23.51
CA ALA A 148 18.06 -31.10 -23.91
C ALA A 148 17.50 -30.43 -22.65
N VAL A 149 18.01 -29.23 -22.34
CA VAL A 149 17.54 -28.44 -21.22
C VAL A 149 16.04 -28.28 -21.43
N ALA A 150 15.25 -28.74 -20.46
CA ALA A 150 13.80 -28.63 -20.53
C ALA A 150 13.46 -27.14 -20.66
N ASP A 151 12.61 -26.80 -21.62
CA ASP A 151 12.10 -25.45 -21.78
C ASP A 151 10.83 -25.33 -20.94
N PRO A 152 10.89 -24.77 -19.72
CA PRO A 152 9.72 -24.66 -18.85
C PRO A 152 8.62 -23.83 -19.50
N VAL A 153 9.00 -22.91 -20.39
CA VAL A 153 8.09 -22.05 -21.12
C VAL A 153 7.38 -22.82 -22.23
N ALA A 154 7.89 -23.94 -22.72
CA ALA A 154 7.24 -24.74 -23.77
C ALA A 154 6.11 -25.64 -23.26
N ASP A 155 6.19 -26.10 -22.00
CA ASP A 155 5.25 -27.06 -21.41
C ASP A 155 4.28 -26.46 -20.39
N ALA A 156 4.49 -25.21 -19.95
CA ALA A 156 3.59 -24.46 -19.06
C ALA A 156 2.11 -24.43 -19.51
N ALA A 157 1.22 -24.42 -18.52
CA ALA A 157 -0.20 -24.13 -18.62
C ALA A 157 -0.58 -22.92 -17.74
N VAL A 158 -1.74 -22.31 -18.00
CA VAL A 158 -2.32 -21.29 -17.11
C VAL A 158 -2.53 -21.91 -15.72
N GLY A 159 -2.05 -21.22 -14.68
CA GLY A 159 -2.01 -21.68 -13.29
C GLY A 159 -0.71 -22.39 -12.89
N ASP A 160 0.20 -22.68 -13.83
CA ASP A 160 1.52 -23.21 -13.47
C ASP A 160 2.41 -22.10 -12.88
N CYS A 161 3.21 -22.47 -11.89
CA CYS A 161 4.06 -21.54 -11.16
C CYS A 161 5.55 -21.77 -11.39
N PHE A 162 6.31 -20.68 -11.36
CA PHE A 162 7.74 -20.65 -11.62
C PHE A 162 8.48 -19.82 -10.58
N SER A 163 9.69 -20.24 -10.23
CA SER A 163 10.68 -19.35 -9.60
C SER A 163 11.52 -18.70 -10.69
N ASN A 164 11.76 -17.39 -10.59
CA ASN A 164 12.69 -16.68 -11.46
C ASN A 164 14.01 -16.45 -10.70
N TYR A 165 15.09 -17.12 -11.12
CA TYR A 165 16.44 -16.91 -10.58
C TYR A 165 17.24 -15.85 -11.33
N GLY A 166 16.71 -15.35 -12.45
CA GLY A 166 17.29 -14.30 -13.27
C GLY A 166 16.81 -12.90 -12.86
N ASP A 167 16.81 -12.00 -13.83
CA ASP A 167 16.25 -10.65 -13.70
C ASP A 167 15.06 -10.45 -14.67
N GLU A 168 14.52 -9.24 -14.69
CA GLU A 168 13.40 -8.85 -15.58
C GLU A 168 13.73 -9.10 -17.06
N THR A 169 14.97 -8.85 -17.47
CA THR A 169 15.38 -8.87 -18.89
C THR A 169 15.99 -10.20 -19.32
N THR A 170 16.48 -10.98 -18.37
CA THR A 170 17.05 -12.31 -18.56
C THR A 170 16.42 -13.30 -17.58
N PRO A 171 15.13 -13.67 -17.78
CA PRO A 171 14.45 -14.59 -16.88
C PRO A 171 15.08 -15.98 -16.91
N ASP A 172 15.24 -16.57 -15.73
CA ASP A 172 15.69 -17.96 -15.54
C ASP A 172 14.62 -18.70 -14.74
N LEU A 173 13.66 -19.26 -15.47
CA LEU A 173 12.48 -19.88 -14.89
C LEU A 173 12.74 -21.34 -14.52
N GLU A 174 12.33 -21.74 -13.32
CA GLU A 174 12.25 -23.15 -12.91
C GLU A 174 10.84 -23.44 -12.38
N THR A 175 10.26 -24.58 -12.74
CA THR A 175 8.94 -24.99 -12.23
C THR A 175 8.95 -25.04 -10.70
N ALA A 176 7.95 -24.42 -10.08
CA ALA A 176 7.86 -24.28 -8.63
C ALA A 176 6.45 -24.63 -8.13
N VAL A 177 6.32 -24.75 -6.81
CA VAL A 177 5.02 -24.79 -6.16
C VAL A 177 4.48 -23.36 -6.06
N CYS A 178 3.23 -23.16 -6.41
CA CYS A 178 2.57 -21.86 -6.26
C CYS A 178 2.56 -21.41 -4.80
N GLY A 179 2.99 -20.18 -4.57
CA GLY A 179 3.08 -19.56 -3.25
C GLY A 179 3.87 -18.27 -3.31
N THR A 180 4.17 -17.74 -2.14
CA THR A 180 4.95 -16.50 -1.99
C THR A 180 6.29 -16.56 -2.72
N GLY A 181 6.55 -15.55 -3.54
CA GLY A 181 7.76 -15.39 -4.34
C GLY A 181 7.74 -16.13 -5.67
N ALA A 182 6.66 -16.85 -6.00
CA ALA A 182 6.50 -17.51 -7.28
C ALA A 182 5.77 -16.62 -8.29
N PHE A 183 6.03 -16.88 -9.57
CA PHE A 183 5.32 -16.33 -10.71
C PHE A 183 4.28 -17.33 -11.20
N GLU A 184 3.00 -16.97 -11.20
CA GLU A 184 1.91 -17.78 -11.75
C GLU A 184 1.63 -17.39 -13.20
N THR A 185 1.44 -18.38 -14.06
CA THR A 185 1.03 -18.15 -15.46
C THR A 185 -0.44 -17.76 -15.51
N ILE A 186 -0.72 -16.51 -15.87
CA ILE A 186 -2.10 -16.00 -15.94
C ILE A 186 -2.67 -16.02 -17.37
N GLU A 187 -1.81 -15.94 -18.39
CA GLU A 187 -2.20 -15.96 -19.80
C GLU A 187 -1.08 -16.60 -20.63
N ILE A 188 -1.46 -17.31 -21.70
CA ILE A 188 -0.54 -17.85 -22.70
C ILE A 188 -0.95 -17.34 -24.07
N VAL A 189 -0.05 -16.59 -24.73
CA VAL A 189 -0.25 -16.08 -26.08
C VAL A 189 0.47 -16.99 -27.08
N GLU A 190 -0.31 -17.86 -27.72
CA GLU A 190 0.19 -18.81 -28.72
C GLU A 190 0.53 -18.12 -30.05
N GLY A 191 1.54 -18.66 -30.76
CA GLY A 191 2.00 -18.14 -32.05
C GLY A 191 2.77 -16.81 -31.97
N ALA A 192 3.18 -16.39 -30.78
CA ALA A 192 3.83 -15.11 -30.53
C ALA A 192 5.23 -15.28 -29.93
N SER A 193 6.09 -14.30 -30.18
CA SER A 193 7.36 -14.09 -29.46
C SER A 193 7.48 -12.65 -28.94
N ASP A 194 6.41 -11.87 -29.07
CA ASP A 194 6.35 -10.46 -28.72
C ASP A 194 5.88 -10.34 -27.27
N LEU A 195 6.80 -9.93 -26.40
CA LEU A 195 6.53 -9.80 -24.96
C LEU A 195 5.46 -8.73 -24.66
N THR A 196 5.29 -7.76 -25.55
CA THR A 196 4.27 -6.70 -25.41
C THR A 196 2.84 -7.22 -25.52
N ALA A 197 2.66 -8.49 -25.89
CA ALA A 197 1.35 -9.15 -25.86
C ALA A 197 0.74 -9.20 -24.44
N CYS A 198 1.55 -9.03 -23.39
CA CYS A 198 1.12 -9.00 -22.00
C CYS A 198 0.80 -7.59 -21.47
N ASP A 199 1.14 -6.49 -22.18
CA ASP A 199 1.01 -5.10 -21.69
C ASP A 199 -0.44 -4.70 -21.34
N GLY A 200 -1.43 -5.43 -21.84
CA GLY A 200 -2.85 -5.21 -21.55
C GLY A 200 -3.36 -5.90 -20.27
N LEU A 201 -2.51 -6.67 -19.59
CA LEU A 201 -2.86 -7.43 -18.40
C LEU A 201 -2.34 -6.70 -17.15
N PRO A 202 -3.20 -6.07 -16.35
CA PRO A 202 -2.77 -5.23 -15.21
C PRO A 202 -2.08 -6.02 -14.08
N THR A 203 -2.23 -7.35 -14.08
CA THR A 203 -1.63 -8.26 -13.10
C THR A 203 -0.38 -8.98 -13.63
N ALA A 204 0.06 -8.70 -14.86
CA ALA A 204 1.27 -9.28 -15.42
C ALA A 204 2.50 -8.47 -14.98
N ASP A 205 3.42 -9.12 -14.27
CA ASP A 205 4.69 -8.54 -13.82
C ASP A 205 5.87 -8.97 -14.71
N LEU A 206 5.74 -10.08 -15.43
CA LEU A 206 6.80 -10.62 -16.26
C LEU A 206 6.24 -11.31 -17.51
N ALA A 207 6.88 -11.07 -18.66
CA ALA A 207 6.56 -11.74 -19.91
C ALA A 207 7.77 -12.55 -20.40
N VAL A 208 7.58 -13.82 -20.70
CA VAL A 208 8.66 -14.71 -21.17
C VAL A 208 8.24 -15.44 -22.44
N SER A 209 9.11 -15.46 -23.46
CA SER A 209 8.83 -16.13 -24.74
C SER A 209 9.64 -17.40 -24.92
N SER A 210 9.03 -18.42 -25.52
CA SER A 210 9.74 -19.58 -26.06
C SER A 210 9.68 -19.53 -27.58
N THR A 211 10.84 -19.41 -28.22
CA THR A 211 10.94 -19.47 -29.69
C THR A 211 10.72 -20.89 -30.22
N GLY A 212 11.06 -21.91 -29.44
CA GLY A 212 10.86 -23.32 -29.79
C GLY A 212 9.38 -23.72 -29.81
N ALA A 213 8.60 -23.23 -28.84
CA ALA A 213 7.16 -23.44 -28.77
C ALA A 213 6.34 -22.35 -29.49
N ALA A 214 6.98 -21.25 -29.91
CA ALA A 214 6.35 -20.08 -30.51
C ALA A 214 5.20 -19.51 -29.66
N ARG A 215 5.46 -19.23 -28.38
CA ARG A 215 4.46 -18.65 -27.46
C ARG A 215 5.08 -17.70 -26.43
N VAL A 216 4.24 -16.88 -25.82
CA VAL A 216 4.57 -15.96 -24.72
C VAL A 216 3.74 -16.33 -23.49
N LEU A 217 4.37 -16.42 -22.33
CA LEU A 217 3.71 -16.52 -21.02
C LEU A 217 3.64 -15.13 -20.40
N CYS A 218 2.45 -14.76 -19.95
CA CYS A 218 2.25 -13.60 -19.08
C CYS A 218 2.16 -14.13 -17.64
N LEU A 219 3.07 -13.65 -16.79
CA LEU A 219 3.27 -14.16 -15.44
C LEU A 219 2.93 -13.08 -14.42
N SER A 220 2.27 -13.49 -13.35
CA SER A 220 1.90 -12.65 -12.20
C SER A 220 2.69 -13.05 -10.98
N TYR A 221 3.34 -12.10 -10.31
CA TYR A 221 4.12 -12.34 -9.11
C TYR A 221 3.23 -12.43 -7.88
N ASN A 222 3.38 -13.52 -7.12
CA ASN A 222 2.67 -13.73 -5.87
C ASN A 222 3.52 -13.23 -4.70
N VAL A 223 3.27 -12.00 -4.24
CA VAL A 223 4.03 -11.41 -3.13
C VAL A 223 3.74 -12.08 -1.79
N MET A 224 2.52 -12.55 -1.59
CA MET A 224 2.05 -13.18 -0.35
C MET A 224 0.76 -13.95 -0.61
N GLU A 225 0.61 -15.09 0.08
CA GLU A 225 -0.64 -15.86 -0.02
C GLU A 225 -1.85 -15.03 0.42
N GLY A 226 -2.82 -14.87 -0.48
CA GLY A 226 -4.05 -14.13 -0.23
C GLY A 226 -3.91 -12.61 -0.30
N ASP A 227 -2.79 -12.09 -0.80
CA ASP A 227 -2.62 -10.67 -1.10
C ASP A 227 -2.85 -10.44 -2.60
N ASP A 228 -3.95 -9.77 -2.93
CA ASP A 228 -4.22 -9.31 -4.30
C ASP A 228 -4.09 -7.77 -4.43
N ALA A 229 -3.84 -7.06 -3.33
CA ALA A 229 -3.63 -5.62 -3.34
C ALA A 229 -2.30 -5.24 -4.00
N TYR A 230 -1.29 -6.12 -4.02
CA TYR A 230 -0.05 -5.90 -4.77
C TYR A 230 -0.26 -5.48 -6.24
N HIS A 231 -1.31 -6.00 -6.89
CA HIS A 231 -1.69 -5.65 -8.26
C HIS A 231 -2.79 -4.57 -8.35
N ALA A 232 -3.22 -3.99 -7.23
CA ALA A 232 -4.24 -2.95 -7.22
C ALA A 232 -3.79 -1.74 -8.05
N GLN A 233 -4.72 -1.19 -8.82
CA GLN A 233 -4.49 -0.06 -9.71
C GLN A 233 -4.98 1.23 -9.08
N VAL A 234 -4.54 2.36 -9.63
CA VAL A 234 -5.04 3.68 -9.21
C VAL A 234 -6.56 3.73 -9.40
N GLY A 235 -7.27 4.02 -8.31
CA GLY A 235 -8.72 4.04 -8.27
C GLY A 235 -9.36 2.82 -7.59
N ASP A 236 -8.64 1.70 -7.49
CA ASP A 236 -9.11 0.52 -6.77
C ASP A 236 -9.14 0.80 -5.27
N CYS A 237 -9.99 0.06 -4.56
CA CYS A 237 -10.07 0.11 -3.11
C CYS A 237 -9.48 -1.16 -2.51
N VAL A 238 -8.68 -0.98 -1.47
CA VAL A 238 -7.96 -2.02 -0.76
C VAL A 238 -8.22 -1.92 0.73
N TYR A 239 -8.07 -3.04 1.43
CA TYR A 239 -8.09 -3.10 2.89
C TYR A 239 -7.22 -4.23 3.39
N GLY A 240 -6.58 -4.02 4.53
CA GLY A 240 -5.74 -5.00 5.21
C GLY A 240 -5.54 -4.58 6.66
N SER A 241 -4.80 -5.39 7.41
CA SER A 241 -4.40 -5.01 8.76
C SER A 241 -3.18 -4.08 8.70
N SER A 242 -3.07 -3.16 9.67
CA SER A 242 -1.85 -2.40 9.94
C SER A 242 -0.69 -3.27 10.45
N THR A 243 -0.93 -4.57 10.72
CA THR A 243 0.10 -5.51 11.16
C THR A 243 1.09 -5.79 10.03
N PRO A 244 2.40 -5.56 10.22
CA PRO A 244 3.38 -5.87 9.18
C PRO A 244 3.34 -7.34 8.75
N GLY A 245 3.40 -7.57 7.43
CA GLY A 245 3.45 -8.91 6.85
C GLY A 245 2.10 -9.63 6.79
N THR A 246 0.98 -8.91 6.87
CA THR A 246 -0.35 -9.45 6.58
C THR A 246 -0.80 -9.06 5.17
N ALA A 247 -1.56 -9.95 4.53
CA ALA A 247 -2.12 -9.70 3.21
C ALA A 247 -3.09 -8.52 3.19
N TRP A 248 -2.99 -7.71 2.15
CA TRP A 248 -3.95 -6.69 1.77
C TRP A 248 -4.78 -7.18 0.61
N ASN A 249 -6.07 -6.82 0.62
CA ASN A 249 -7.02 -7.30 -0.38
C ASN A 249 -7.71 -6.15 -1.11
N VAL A 250 -7.96 -6.31 -2.41
CA VAL A 250 -8.86 -5.48 -3.20
C VAL A 250 -10.29 -5.76 -2.75
N ILE A 251 -11.02 -4.70 -2.41
CA ILE A 251 -12.40 -4.74 -1.95
C ILE A 251 -13.25 -3.71 -2.70
N ASP A 252 -14.57 -3.81 -2.56
CA ASP A 252 -15.47 -2.77 -3.05
C ASP A 252 -15.19 -1.44 -2.33
N CYS A 253 -15.21 -0.34 -3.08
CA CYS A 253 -15.06 1.00 -2.50
C CYS A 253 -16.23 1.34 -1.59
N GLN A 254 -15.93 1.53 -0.32
CA GLN A 254 -16.88 1.84 0.75
C GLN A 254 -16.19 2.62 1.86
N ASP A 255 -16.98 3.19 2.77
CA ASP A 255 -16.45 3.90 3.93
C ASP A 255 -15.52 2.99 4.76
N GLY A 256 -14.41 3.55 5.23
CA GLY A 256 -13.34 2.83 5.93
C GLY A 256 -12.35 2.10 5.02
N ALA A 257 -12.64 1.92 3.73
CA ALA A 257 -11.67 1.36 2.78
C ALA A 257 -10.56 2.37 2.44
N PHE A 258 -9.45 1.87 1.90
CA PHE A 258 -8.41 2.72 1.33
C PHE A 258 -8.50 2.71 -0.18
N LYS A 259 -8.62 3.87 -0.79
CA LYS A 259 -8.48 4.04 -2.24
C LYS A 259 -7.01 4.20 -2.61
N VAL A 260 -6.55 3.46 -3.62
CA VAL A 260 -5.23 3.66 -4.23
C VAL A 260 -5.27 4.96 -5.04
N ILE A 261 -4.53 5.97 -4.61
CA ILE A 261 -4.45 7.27 -5.30
C ILE A 261 -3.21 7.37 -6.18
N GLU A 262 -2.16 6.62 -5.84
CA GLU A 262 -0.93 6.53 -6.61
C GLU A 262 -0.30 5.16 -6.38
N ARG A 263 0.24 4.58 -7.46
CA ARG A 263 0.99 3.32 -7.45
C ARG A 263 2.38 3.63 -8.00
N LEU A 264 3.39 3.33 -7.21
CA LEU A 264 4.79 3.59 -7.56
C LEU A 264 5.50 2.26 -7.82
N GLU A 265 5.85 2.04 -9.08
CA GLU A 265 6.72 0.93 -9.52
C GLU A 265 8.17 1.21 -9.15
N ASP A 266 8.97 0.15 -9.01
CA ASP A 266 10.37 0.20 -8.60
C ASP A 266 10.63 0.84 -7.22
N GLN A 267 9.60 0.93 -6.38
CA GLN A 267 9.66 1.56 -5.06
C GLN A 267 9.07 0.64 -4.00
N SER A 268 9.74 0.52 -2.86
CA SER A 268 9.24 -0.22 -1.70
C SER A 268 9.08 0.66 -0.45
N SER A 269 9.46 1.94 -0.52
CA SER A 269 9.32 2.88 0.59
C SER A 269 8.04 3.69 0.47
N ILE A 270 7.31 3.79 1.59
CA ILE A 270 6.12 4.65 1.72
C ILE A 270 6.49 6.14 1.79
N ASP A 271 7.75 6.48 2.08
CA ASP A 271 8.23 7.86 2.06
C ASP A 271 8.15 8.49 0.66
N ALA A 272 7.98 7.68 -0.39
CA ALA A 272 7.79 8.14 -1.76
C ALA A 272 6.40 8.77 -2.00
N CYS A 273 5.44 8.57 -1.10
CA CYS A 273 4.05 9.02 -1.27
C CYS A 273 3.80 10.50 -0.89
N THR A 274 4.83 11.29 -0.57
CA THR A 274 4.67 12.62 0.04
C THR A 274 4.02 13.68 -0.84
N ASP A 275 3.94 13.46 -2.15
CA ASP A 275 3.47 14.47 -3.11
C ASP A 275 1.98 14.33 -3.44
N SER A 276 1.34 13.25 -2.97
CA SER A 276 -0.05 12.93 -3.29
C SER A 276 -1.06 13.66 -2.39
N THR A 277 -2.03 14.35 -3.00
CA THR A 277 -3.12 15.02 -2.26
C THR A 277 -3.99 13.96 -1.59
N TYR A 278 -4.33 14.15 -0.30
CA TYR A 278 -5.08 13.20 0.53
C TYR A 278 -4.37 11.87 0.85
N TYR A 279 -3.07 11.76 0.57
CA TYR A 279 -2.26 10.66 1.10
C TYR A 279 -2.32 10.66 2.63
N ILE A 280 -2.62 9.49 3.19
CA ILE A 280 -2.70 9.31 4.65
C ILE A 280 -2.06 8.02 5.14
N TYR A 281 -1.95 7.03 4.26
CA TYR A 281 -1.35 5.73 4.58
C TYR A 281 -0.68 5.14 3.33
N GLY A 282 0.28 4.25 3.52
CA GLY A 282 0.97 3.60 2.41
C GLY A 282 1.29 2.15 2.71
N VAL A 283 1.35 1.33 1.66
CA VAL A 283 1.77 -0.08 1.73
C VAL A 283 2.93 -0.26 0.77
N GLY A 284 4.08 -0.69 1.29
CA GLY A 284 5.27 -0.99 0.50
C GLY A 284 5.51 -2.48 0.42
N TYR A 285 5.70 -2.99 -0.79
CA TYR A 285 6.09 -4.36 -1.09
C TYR A 285 7.55 -4.39 -1.51
N SER A 286 8.38 -5.14 -0.78
CA SER A 286 9.77 -5.39 -1.16
C SER A 286 9.98 -6.88 -1.41
N THR A 287 10.49 -7.21 -2.59
CA THR A 287 10.57 -8.60 -3.10
C THR A 287 12.02 -9.11 -3.19
N GLY A 288 13.00 -8.24 -2.93
CA GLY A 288 14.41 -8.50 -3.20
C GLY A 288 14.82 -8.27 -4.66
N GLN A 289 13.84 -8.00 -5.54
CA GLN A 289 14.04 -7.61 -6.93
C GLN A 289 13.37 -6.25 -7.15
N THR A 290 14.17 -5.22 -7.42
CA THR A 290 13.64 -3.85 -7.44
C THR A 290 12.53 -3.64 -8.47
N TYR A 291 12.55 -4.36 -9.61
CA TYR A 291 11.52 -4.25 -10.65
C TYR A 291 10.13 -4.75 -10.23
N LEU A 292 10.05 -5.51 -9.15
CA LEU A 292 8.80 -5.98 -8.54
C LEU A 292 8.46 -5.18 -7.28
N ASP A 293 9.34 -4.31 -6.81
CA ASP A 293 9.03 -3.47 -5.65
C ASP A 293 7.90 -2.50 -6.04
N THR A 294 6.87 -2.46 -5.21
CA THR A 294 5.69 -1.63 -5.44
C THR A 294 5.32 -0.89 -4.15
N THR A 295 5.03 0.40 -4.25
CA THR A 295 4.41 1.18 -3.17
C THR A 295 3.03 1.64 -3.60
N LEU A 296 2.02 1.36 -2.77
CA LEU A 296 0.68 1.92 -2.88
C LEU A 296 0.54 3.11 -1.94
N CYS A 297 0.23 4.28 -2.49
CA CYS A 297 -0.13 5.46 -1.73
C CYS A 297 -1.65 5.52 -1.61
N LEU A 298 -2.13 5.59 -0.37
CA LEU A 298 -3.52 5.33 -0.05
C LEU A 298 -4.22 6.55 0.56
N GLN A 299 -5.48 6.72 0.15
CA GLN A 299 -6.44 7.65 0.72
C GLN A 299 -7.53 6.87 1.45
N MET A 300 -7.75 7.12 2.73
CA MET A 300 -8.89 6.55 3.46
C MET A 300 -10.21 7.20 3.02
N MET A 301 -11.21 6.39 2.73
CA MET A 301 -12.57 6.83 2.46
C MET A 301 -13.31 6.99 3.79
N TYR A 302 -13.12 8.12 4.48
CA TYR A 302 -13.83 8.37 5.74
C TYR A 302 -15.34 8.50 5.52
N ALA A 303 -16.14 7.93 6.42
CA ALA A 303 -17.60 8.02 6.37
C ALA A 303 -18.09 9.47 6.52
N SER A 304 -17.31 10.27 7.24
CA SER A 304 -17.51 11.70 7.42
C SER A 304 -17.00 12.56 6.27
N GLY A 305 -16.52 11.95 5.18
CA GLY A 305 -15.99 12.64 4.01
C GLY A 305 -14.66 13.32 4.31
N ASP A 306 -14.55 14.58 3.92
CA ASP A 306 -13.30 15.35 4.02
C ASP A 306 -12.92 15.75 5.46
N ALA A 307 -13.79 15.50 6.45
CA ALA A 307 -13.51 15.78 7.86
C ALA A 307 -12.24 15.08 8.35
N GLY A 308 -11.99 13.86 7.87
CA GLY A 308 -10.78 13.10 8.19
C GLY A 308 -9.49 13.76 7.72
N TYR A 309 -9.56 14.72 6.80
CA TYR A 309 -8.43 15.46 6.26
C TYR A 309 -8.36 16.91 6.72
N ALA A 310 -9.42 17.42 7.33
CA ALA A 310 -9.55 18.84 7.62
C ALA A 310 -8.61 19.29 8.74
N GLU A 311 -7.91 20.40 8.49
CA GLU A 311 -7.10 21.10 9.48
C GLU A 311 -7.87 22.27 10.12
N VAL A 312 -7.36 22.80 11.23
CA VAL A 312 -7.91 24.01 11.85
C VAL A 312 -7.93 25.16 10.83
N ASP A 313 -9.00 25.96 10.87
CA ASP A 313 -9.30 27.05 9.94
C ASP A 313 -9.70 26.62 8.51
N ASN A 314 -9.82 25.32 8.22
CA ASN A 314 -10.43 24.89 6.97
C ASN A 314 -11.94 25.16 6.97
N CYS A 315 -12.43 25.75 5.88
CA CYS A 315 -13.85 25.95 5.63
C CYS A 315 -14.41 24.76 4.85
N MET A 316 -15.61 24.33 5.21
CA MET A 316 -16.24 23.13 4.66
C MET A 316 -17.74 23.34 4.46
N SER A 317 -18.32 22.54 3.58
CA SER A 317 -19.75 22.33 3.48
C SER A 317 -20.11 21.08 4.26
N MET A 318 -21.03 21.21 5.21
CA MET A 318 -21.59 20.10 5.97
C MET A 318 -23.04 19.85 5.54
N ASN A 319 -23.40 18.57 5.36
CA ASN A 319 -24.76 18.18 5.01
C ASN A 319 -25.79 18.47 6.14
N SER A 320 -27.08 18.33 5.85
CA SER A 320 -28.15 18.71 6.78
C SER A 320 -28.32 17.81 8.00
N ASP A 321 -27.84 16.58 7.91
CA ASP A 321 -27.78 15.55 8.94
C ASP A 321 -26.47 15.61 9.75
N TYR A 322 -25.55 16.52 9.37
CA TYR A 322 -24.32 16.83 10.08
C TYR A 322 -23.28 15.70 10.10
N THR A 323 -23.42 14.70 9.25
CA THR A 323 -22.55 13.51 9.25
C THR A 323 -21.45 13.57 8.22
N TYR A 324 -21.59 14.39 7.17
CA TYR A 324 -20.68 14.41 6.03
C TYR A 324 -20.20 15.83 5.73
N PHE A 325 -18.90 15.95 5.49
CA PHE A 325 -18.20 17.20 5.25
C PHE A 325 -17.47 17.14 3.91
N GLU A 326 -17.47 18.26 3.18
CA GLU A 326 -16.71 18.44 1.93
C GLU A 326 -15.89 19.74 2.00
N PHE A 327 -14.66 19.72 1.50
CA PHE A 327 -13.89 20.94 1.32
C PHE A 327 -14.58 21.87 0.31
N VAL A 328 -14.57 23.16 0.62
CA VAL A 328 -15.01 24.22 -0.30
C VAL A 328 -13.82 25.03 -0.77
N SER A 329 -13.89 25.57 -1.99
CA SER A 329 -12.82 26.39 -2.54
C SER A 329 -12.70 27.77 -1.87
N ASP A 330 -13.80 28.27 -1.29
CA ASP A 330 -13.86 29.53 -0.55
C ASP A 330 -14.81 29.35 0.64
N CYS A 331 -14.49 29.97 1.78
CA CYS A 331 -15.34 29.99 2.97
C CYS A 331 -16.73 30.58 2.70
N GLY A 332 -16.90 31.45 1.70
CA GLY A 332 -18.21 31.96 1.31
C GLY A 332 -19.19 30.89 0.80
N ASP A 333 -18.68 29.75 0.32
CA ASP A 333 -19.45 28.61 -0.17
C ASP A 333 -19.66 27.52 0.92
N GLY A 334 -18.97 27.66 2.06
CA GLY A 334 -19.09 26.78 3.21
C GLY A 334 -20.20 27.20 4.17
N ASN A 335 -20.56 26.29 5.07
CA ASN A 335 -21.43 26.58 6.20
C ASN A 335 -20.75 26.33 7.55
N VAL A 336 -19.59 25.66 7.56
CA VAL A 336 -18.80 25.44 8.77
C VAL A 336 -17.33 25.70 8.54
N TYR A 337 -16.60 25.90 9.64
CA TYR A 337 -15.14 25.91 9.65
C TYR A 337 -14.62 25.11 10.85
N VAL A 338 -13.45 24.49 10.69
CA VAL A 338 -12.82 23.67 11.73
C VAL A 338 -12.16 24.55 12.78
N THR A 339 -12.52 24.37 14.04
CA THR A 339 -12.01 25.13 15.19
C THR A 339 -10.99 24.34 16.01
N GLY A 340 -10.92 23.02 15.83
CA GLY A 340 -9.99 22.14 16.52
C GLY A 340 -9.89 20.79 15.82
N ARG A 341 -8.72 20.16 15.91
CA ARG A 341 -8.50 18.76 15.50
C ARG A 341 -7.66 18.00 16.52
N ALA A 342 -8.03 16.76 16.80
CA ALA A 342 -7.23 15.77 17.49
C ALA A 342 -7.16 14.50 16.63
N ASN A 343 -5.99 13.86 16.54
CA ASN A 343 -5.81 12.57 15.85
C ASN A 343 -6.01 11.40 16.82
N GLU A 344 -7.02 11.55 17.69
CA GLU A 344 -7.42 10.56 18.67
C GLU A 344 -8.88 10.80 19.05
N LEU A 345 -9.51 9.80 19.66
CA LEU A 345 -10.83 9.94 20.23
C LEU A 345 -10.74 10.72 21.55
N VAL A 346 -11.37 11.89 21.62
CA VAL A 346 -11.47 12.70 22.84
C VAL A 346 -12.92 12.87 23.27
N ASP A 347 -13.15 13.30 24.51
CA ASP A 347 -14.48 13.74 24.94
C ASP A 347 -14.85 15.04 24.20
N GLY A 348 -15.51 14.90 23.05
CA GLY A 348 -15.86 16.01 22.16
C GLY A 348 -16.66 17.12 22.84
N GLU A 349 -17.54 16.80 23.80
CA GLU A 349 -18.34 17.81 24.49
C GLU A 349 -17.47 18.77 25.31
N SER A 350 -16.54 18.23 26.09
CA SER A 350 -15.68 19.05 26.94
C SER A 350 -14.51 19.64 26.16
N TRP A 351 -13.95 18.89 25.21
CA TRP A 351 -12.79 19.31 24.43
C TRP A 351 -13.13 20.41 23.43
N CYS A 352 -14.26 20.31 22.74
CA CYS A 352 -14.72 21.33 21.81
C CYS A 352 -15.35 22.55 22.49
N ASN A 353 -15.42 22.61 23.83
CA ASN A 353 -15.82 23.80 24.58
C ASN A 353 -17.11 24.46 24.06
N GLY A 354 -18.12 23.66 23.72
CA GLY A 354 -19.39 24.13 23.18
C GLY A 354 -19.36 24.52 21.69
N TRP A 355 -18.40 24.02 20.91
CA TRP A 355 -18.45 23.93 19.45
C TRP A 355 -19.05 22.58 19.01
N GLY A 356 -19.55 22.51 17.78
CA GLY A 356 -19.98 21.24 17.19
C GLY A 356 -18.80 20.29 17.06
N TRP A 357 -19.05 18.98 17.06
CA TRP A 357 -17.97 18.00 16.94
C TRP A 357 -18.38 16.79 16.12
N ALA A 358 -17.40 16.18 15.49
CA ALA A 358 -17.50 14.88 14.81
C ALA A 358 -16.26 14.06 15.13
N TYR A 359 -16.40 12.75 15.29
CA TYR A 359 -15.26 11.85 15.41
C TYR A 359 -15.46 10.62 14.53
N GLU A 360 -14.36 10.01 14.15
CA GLU A 360 -14.36 8.72 13.49
C GLU A 360 -13.25 7.87 14.11
N GLU A 361 -13.64 6.71 14.64
CA GLU A 361 -12.70 5.69 15.10
C GLU A 361 -12.40 4.75 13.95
N VAL A 362 -11.13 4.40 13.76
CA VAL A 362 -10.67 3.44 12.77
C VAL A 362 -9.94 2.32 13.53
N PRO A 363 -10.63 1.25 13.94
CA PRO A 363 -10.09 0.28 14.90
C PRO A 363 -8.79 -0.39 14.46
N ASP A 364 -8.66 -0.74 13.18
CA ASP A 364 -7.48 -1.39 12.63
C ASP A 364 -6.33 -0.41 12.35
N PHE A 365 -6.62 0.90 12.34
CA PHE A 365 -5.67 2.00 12.15
C PHE A 365 -5.94 3.14 13.15
N PRO A 366 -5.73 2.92 14.46
CA PRO A 366 -6.08 3.91 15.49
C PRO A 366 -5.44 5.28 15.28
N GLU A 367 -4.26 5.33 14.67
CA GLU A 367 -3.55 6.55 14.29
C GLU A 367 -4.28 7.41 13.24
N LEU A 368 -5.23 6.82 12.51
CA LEU A 368 -6.09 7.47 11.53
C LEU A 368 -7.45 7.89 12.13
N SER A 369 -7.69 7.55 13.40
CA SER A 369 -8.86 8.04 14.12
C SER A 369 -8.73 9.52 14.40
N PHE A 370 -9.84 10.24 14.46
CA PHE A 370 -9.79 11.67 14.72
C PHE A 370 -11.05 12.17 15.42
N THR A 371 -10.92 13.36 16.02
CA THR A 371 -12.02 14.21 16.45
C THR A 371 -11.81 15.62 15.88
N ILE A 372 -12.81 16.18 15.21
CA ILE A 372 -12.82 17.60 14.82
C ILE A 372 -13.84 18.39 15.64
N CYS A 373 -13.50 19.63 15.96
CA CYS A 373 -14.45 20.64 16.38
C CYS A 373 -14.76 21.57 15.21
N TRP A 374 -16.00 22.01 15.10
CA TRP A 374 -16.43 22.92 14.04
C TRP A 374 -17.39 23.99 14.55
N GLY A 375 -17.36 25.15 13.88
CA GLY A 375 -18.28 26.26 14.09
C GLY A 375 -19.02 26.64 12.81
N TRP A 376 -20.20 27.23 12.96
CA TRP A 376 -20.94 27.79 11.82
C TRP A 376 -20.25 29.04 11.27
N LEU A 377 -20.23 29.19 9.93
CA LEU A 377 -19.75 30.38 9.22
C LEU A 377 -20.79 31.51 9.13
#